data_AF-A0A944SJ42-F1
#
_entry.id   AF-A0A944SJ42-F1
#
_cell.length_a   1.000
_cell.length_b   1.000
_cell.length_c   1.000
_cell.angle_alpha   90.00
_cell.angle_beta   90.00
_cell.angle_gamma   90.00
#
_symmetry.space_group_name_H-M   'P 1'
#
loop_
_entity.id
_entity.type
_entity.pdbx_description
1 polymer ?
#
loop_
_entity_poly.entity_id
_entity_poly.type
_entity_poly.pdbx_seq_one_letter_code
_entity_poly.pdbx_strand_id
1 'polypeptide(L)'
;MDQVTKDLLERIQHSLQEAGVKDEPVGRRFIFHDNSGHHIIGTVTSSGGSEEEGVVLYVSAPRFGGVSILYLRYDPNQASWLAVGEGERTTKGTFSLIR
;
A
#
# COMPACT_ATOMS: atom_id res chain seq x y z
N MET A 1 19.68 -10.35 -14.16
CA MET A 1 18.74 -10.54 -13.05
C MET A 1 18.88 -11.97 -12.60
N ASP A 2 19.34 -12.18 -11.36
CA ASP A 2 19.54 -13.51 -10.78
C ASP A 2 18.20 -14.19 -10.40
N GLN A 3 18.27 -15.47 -10.07
CA GLN A 3 17.11 -16.29 -9.71
C GLN A 3 16.40 -15.77 -8.45
N VAL A 4 17.16 -15.30 -7.46
CA VAL A 4 16.63 -14.77 -6.20
C VAL A 4 15.74 -13.55 -6.47
N THR A 5 16.17 -12.66 -7.35
CA THR A 5 15.41 -11.49 -7.75
C THR A 5 14.12 -11.87 -8.47
N LYS A 6 14.13 -12.89 -9.33
CA LYS A 6 12.92 -13.39 -10.00
C LYS A 6 11.93 -14.00 -9.01
N ASP A 7 12.40 -14.88 -8.13
CA ASP A 7 11.55 -15.54 -7.15
C ASP A 7 10.90 -14.53 -6.20
N LEU A 8 11.64 -13.48 -5.83
CA LEU A 8 11.12 -12.38 -5.01
C LEU A 8 10.03 -11.59 -5.75
N LEU A 9 10.26 -11.24 -7.01
CA LEU A 9 9.29 -10.51 -7.84
C LEU A 9 8.02 -11.34 -8.08
N GLU A 10 8.15 -12.63 -8.33
CA GLU A 10 7.01 -13.55 -8.48
C GLU A 10 6.22 -13.68 -7.18
N ARG A 11 6.87 -13.78 -6.02
CA ARG A 11 6.18 -13.77 -4.70
C ARG A 11 5.41 -12.47 -4.48
N ILE A 12 6.03 -11.31 -4.76
CA ILE A 12 5.38 -10.01 -4.61
C ILE A 12 4.17 -9.91 -5.55
N GLN A 13 4.33 -10.31 -6.80
CA GLN A 13 3.26 -10.29 -7.79
C GLN A 13 2.12 -11.25 -7.42
N HIS A 14 2.44 -12.44 -6.92
CA HIS A 14 1.45 -13.40 -6.42
C HIS A 14 0.66 -12.83 -5.24
N SER A 15 1.35 -12.28 -4.23
CA SER A 15 0.68 -11.69 -3.07
C SER A 15 -0.17 -10.46 -3.44
N LEU A 16 0.26 -9.65 -4.42
CA LEU A 16 -0.54 -8.57 -4.99
C LEU A 16 -1.81 -9.12 -5.68
N GLN A 17 -1.69 -10.19 -6.47
CA GLN A 17 -2.83 -10.83 -7.14
C GLN A 17 -3.81 -11.48 -6.16
N GLU A 18 -3.33 -12.16 -5.13
CA GLU A 18 -4.15 -12.70 -4.03
C GLU A 18 -4.88 -11.59 -3.28
N ALA A 19 -4.24 -10.42 -3.14
CA ALA A 19 -4.83 -9.21 -2.59
C ALA A 19 -5.80 -8.49 -3.57
N GLY A 20 -6.05 -9.05 -4.76
CA GLY A 20 -6.93 -8.45 -5.78
C GLY A 20 -6.33 -7.22 -6.49
N VAL A 21 -5.03 -6.97 -6.32
CA VAL A 21 -4.28 -5.89 -6.97
C VAL A 21 -3.85 -6.37 -8.35
N LYS A 22 -4.68 -6.09 -9.35
CA LYS A 22 -4.55 -6.67 -10.70
C LYS A 22 -3.43 -6.05 -11.55
N ASP A 23 -2.95 -4.86 -11.21
CA ASP A 23 -1.98 -4.10 -12.00
C ASP A 23 -0.78 -3.67 -11.15
N GLU A 24 0.37 -3.43 -11.80
CA GLU A 24 1.55 -2.81 -11.19
C GLU A 24 1.14 -1.54 -10.42
N PRO A 25 1.27 -1.52 -9.08
CA PRO A 25 0.83 -0.38 -8.29
C PRO A 25 1.82 0.77 -8.37
N VAL A 26 3.09 0.52 -8.71
CA VAL A 26 4.14 1.55 -8.78
C VAL A 26 3.79 2.61 -9.82
N GLY A 27 3.93 3.87 -9.43
CA GLY A 27 3.56 5.04 -10.22
C GLY A 27 2.07 5.42 -10.15
N ARG A 28 1.21 4.55 -9.61
CA ARG A 28 -0.21 4.87 -9.42
C ARG A 28 -0.38 5.83 -8.24
N ARG A 29 -1.40 6.68 -8.37
CA ARG A 29 -1.86 7.52 -7.26
C ARG A 29 -2.88 6.77 -6.43
N PHE A 30 -3.09 7.18 -5.19
CA PHE A 30 -4.13 6.62 -4.33
C PHE A 30 -5.00 7.71 -3.73
N ILE A 31 -6.25 7.38 -3.43
CA ILE A 31 -7.16 8.23 -2.65
C ILE A 31 -7.48 7.51 -1.34
N PHE A 32 -7.41 8.22 -0.21
CA PHE A 32 -7.87 7.72 1.07
C PHE A 32 -9.32 8.14 1.34
N HIS A 33 -10.11 7.21 1.87
CA HIS A 33 -11.50 7.39 2.21
C HIS A 33 -11.70 7.17 3.71
N ASP A 34 -12.28 8.15 4.37
CA ASP A 34 -12.76 8.03 5.74
C ASP A 34 -14.20 8.55 5.87
N ASN A 35 -14.73 8.56 7.10
CA ASN A 35 -16.08 9.03 7.40
C ASN A 35 -16.30 10.52 7.08
N SER A 36 -15.23 11.28 6.83
CA SER A 36 -15.26 12.72 6.53
C SER A 36 -15.08 13.02 5.04
N GLY A 37 -14.86 12.02 4.19
CA GLY A 37 -14.80 12.14 2.73
C GLY A 37 -13.54 11.56 2.09
N HIS A 38 -13.21 12.09 0.90
CA HIS A 38 -12.05 11.70 0.11
C HIS A 38 -10.89 12.64 0.42
N HIS A 39 -9.84 12.12 1.03
CA HIS A 39 -8.68 12.88 1.47
C HIS A 39 -7.41 12.14 1.05
N ILE A 40 -6.28 12.83 0.90
CA ILE A 40 -4.97 12.28 0.47
C ILE A 40 -4.87 11.80 -0.98
N ILE A 41 -3.95 12.42 -1.72
CA ILE A 41 -3.31 11.82 -2.89
C ILE A 41 -1.80 11.81 -2.69
N GLY A 42 -1.21 10.63 -2.85
CA GLY A 42 0.22 10.41 -2.99
C GLY A 42 0.48 9.46 -4.16
N THR A 43 1.74 9.10 -4.39
CA THR A 43 2.12 8.18 -5.47
C THR A 43 2.82 6.97 -4.89
N VAL A 44 2.44 5.76 -5.30
CA VAL A 44 3.15 4.54 -4.96
C VAL A 44 4.54 4.59 -5.60
N THR A 45 5.59 4.54 -4.79
CA THR A 45 6.98 4.60 -5.24
C THR A 45 7.59 3.22 -5.42
N SER A 46 7.16 2.25 -4.62
CA SER A 46 7.58 0.86 -4.70
C SER A 46 6.58 -0.04 -3.98
N SER A 47 6.63 -1.33 -4.26
CA SER A 47 5.91 -2.37 -3.52
C SER A 47 6.89 -3.36 -2.90
N GLY A 48 6.52 -3.91 -1.74
CA GLY A 48 7.27 -4.95 -1.05
C GLY A 48 6.35 -6.02 -0.49
N GLY A 49 6.94 -7.16 -0.17
CA GLY A 49 6.28 -8.26 0.52
C GLY A 49 7.09 -8.67 1.75
N SER A 50 6.42 -8.97 2.85
CA SER A 50 6.99 -9.50 4.09
C SER A 50 6.11 -10.63 4.61
N GLU A 51 6.71 -11.59 5.31
CA GLU A 51 5.97 -12.68 5.99
C GLU A 51 5.17 -12.16 7.19
N GLU A 52 5.65 -11.10 7.85
CA GLU A 52 4.98 -10.49 9.00
C GLU A 52 3.94 -9.46 8.57
N GLU A 53 4.26 -8.65 7.55
CA GLU A 53 3.46 -7.48 7.15
C GLU A 53 2.60 -7.73 5.89
N GLY A 54 2.78 -8.87 5.22
CA GLY A 54 2.11 -9.15 3.96
C GLY A 54 2.55 -8.20 2.84
N VAL A 55 1.60 -7.71 2.06
CA VAL A 55 1.85 -6.77 0.95
C VAL A 55 1.89 -5.34 1.46
N VAL A 56 2.97 -4.64 1.12
CA VAL A 56 3.19 -3.24 1.47
C VAL A 56 3.40 -2.41 0.22
N LEU A 57 2.74 -1.25 0.13
CA LEU A 57 2.99 -0.23 -0.88
C LEU A 57 3.68 0.95 -0.21
N TYR A 58 4.92 1.21 -0.61
CA TYR A 58 5.62 2.43 -0.23
C TYR A 58 5.08 3.57 -1.07
N VAL A 59 4.80 4.69 -0.40
CA VAL A 59 4.15 5.83 -1.01
C VAL A 59 4.93 7.10 -0.73
N SER A 60 4.99 7.96 -1.73
CA SER A 60 5.26 9.38 -1.54
C SER A 60 3.94 10.02 -1.10
N ALA A 61 3.77 10.29 0.20
CA ALA A 61 2.50 10.80 0.71
C ALA A 61 2.67 11.95 1.73
N PRO A 62 1.69 12.89 1.78
CA PRO A 62 1.91 14.27 2.25
C PRO A 62 1.62 14.57 3.74
N ARG A 63 1.19 13.57 4.53
CA ARG A 63 0.64 13.64 5.92
C ARG A 63 -0.89 13.60 6.00
N PHE A 64 -1.41 12.93 7.02
CA PHE A 64 -2.84 12.86 7.38
C PHE A 64 -3.02 13.00 8.89
N GLY A 65 -3.97 13.83 9.33
CA GLY A 65 -4.17 14.10 10.76
C GLY A 65 -2.90 14.59 11.50
N GLY A 66 -1.97 15.22 10.76
CA GLY A 66 -0.65 15.64 11.27
C GLY A 66 0.46 14.57 11.25
N VAL A 67 0.19 13.36 10.76
CA VAL A 67 1.14 12.23 10.73
C VAL A 67 1.59 11.94 9.30
N SER A 68 2.92 11.82 9.08
CA SER A 68 3.49 11.40 7.79
C SER A 68 3.16 9.93 7.52
N ILE A 69 2.57 9.63 6.36
CA ILE A 69 2.32 8.24 5.94
C ILE A 69 3.59 7.71 5.29
N LEU A 70 4.07 6.56 5.78
CA LEU A 70 5.27 5.90 5.28
C LEU A 70 4.93 4.86 4.22
N TYR A 71 3.90 4.05 4.49
CA TYR A 71 3.46 2.98 3.59
C TYR A 71 1.99 2.63 3.80
N LEU A 72 1.42 1.91 2.83
CA LEU A 72 0.11 1.28 2.91
C LEU A 72 0.28 -0.24 3.05
N ARG A 73 -0.37 -0.85 4.03
CA ARG A 73 -0.36 -2.31 4.24
C ARG A 73 -1.70 -2.92 3.84
N TYR A 74 -1.70 -4.01 3.08
CA TYR A 74 -2.96 -4.68 2.73
C TYR A 74 -3.49 -5.47 3.94
N ASP A 75 -4.74 -5.21 4.34
CA ASP A 75 -5.49 -5.99 5.31
C ASP A 75 -6.40 -6.99 4.56
N PRO A 76 -6.03 -8.29 4.54
CA PRO A 76 -6.80 -9.29 3.84
C PRO A 76 -8.17 -9.55 4.48
N ASN A 77 -8.35 -9.29 5.79
CA ASN A 77 -9.62 -9.52 6.47
C ASN A 77 -10.69 -8.51 6.06
N GLN A 78 -10.28 -7.30 5.70
CA GLN A 78 -11.16 -6.20 5.31
C GLN A 78 -11.10 -5.90 3.80
N ALA A 79 -10.28 -6.63 3.04
CA ALA A 79 -10.00 -6.37 1.63
C ALA A 79 -9.68 -4.89 1.35
N SER A 80 -8.85 -4.28 2.21
CA SER A 80 -8.56 -2.85 2.17
C SER A 80 -7.11 -2.56 2.55
N TRP A 81 -6.61 -1.39 2.19
CA TRP A 81 -5.29 -0.94 2.62
C TRP A 81 -5.37 -0.18 3.95
N LEU A 82 -4.29 -0.20 4.73
CA LEU A 82 -4.14 0.54 5.98
C LEU A 82 -2.96 1.50 5.85
N ALA A 83 -3.12 2.78 6.17
CA ALA A 83 -2.00 3.71 6.19
C ALA A 83 -1.23 3.58 7.51
N VAL A 84 0.08 3.35 7.39
CA VAL A 84 0.99 3.31 8.52
C VAL A 84 1.91 4.52 8.45
N GLY A 85 1.92 5.31 9.52
CA GLY A 85 2.75 6.50 9.67
C GLY A 85 3.86 6.36 10.70
N GLU A 86 4.62 7.45 10.90
CA GLU A 86 5.70 7.51 11.89
C GLU A 86 5.20 7.19 13.32
N GLY A 87 6.01 6.45 14.09
CA GLY A 87 5.65 6.00 15.44
C GLY A 87 4.53 4.95 15.48
N GLU A 88 4.41 4.14 14.43
CA GLU A 88 3.41 3.06 14.26
C GLU A 88 1.94 3.52 14.38
N ARG A 89 1.70 4.82 14.28
CA ARG A 89 0.33 5.35 14.26
C ARG A 89 -0.35 4.89 12.98
N THR A 90 -1.26 3.94 13.14
CA THR A 90 -2.04 3.37 12.05
C THR A 90 -3.32 4.16 11.91
N THR A 91 -3.56 4.71 10.71
CA THR A 91 -4.87 5.26 10.35
C THR A 91 -5.61 4.22 9.53
N LYS A 92 -6.79 3.82 10.01
CA LYS A 92 -7.67 2.89 9.30
C LYS A 92 -8.60 3.67 8.37
N GLY A 93 -8.70 3.23 7.12
CA GLY A 93 -9.68 3.71 6.14
C GLY A 93 -9.47 2.98 4.82
N THR A 94 -10.32 3.25 3.83
CA THR A 94 -10.30 2.50 2.57
C THR A 94 -9.50 3.27 1.53
N PHE A 95 -8.61 2.58 0.80
CA PHE A 95 -7.81 3.22 -0.23
C PHE A 95 -8.18 2.68 -1.61
N SER A 96 -8.23 3.57 -2.59
CA SER A 96 -8.43 3.21 -3.98
C SER A 96 -7.26 3.69 -4.82
N LEU A 97 -6.66 2.78 -5.58
CA LEU A 97 -5.64 3.11 -6.56
C LEU A 97 -6.29 3.73 -7.79
N ILE A 98 -5.87 4.93 -8.18
CA ILE A 98 -6.32 5.61 -9.39
C ILE A 98 -5.19 5.63 -10.43
N ARG A 99 -5.55 5.85 -11.69
CA ARG A 99 -4.56 6.04 -12.78
C ARG A 99 -3.98 7.45 -12.75
#